data_AF-A0A954IRK1-F1
#
_entry.id   AF-A0A954IRK1-F1
#
_cell.length_a   1.000
_cell.length_b   1.000
_cell.length_c   1.000
_cell.angle_alpha   90.00
_cell.angle_beta   90.00
_cell.angle_gamma   90.00
#
_symmetry.space_group_name_H-M   'P 1'
#
loop_
_entity.id
_entity.type
_entity.pdbx_description
1 polymer ?
#
loop_
_entity_poly.entity_id
_entity_poly.type
_entity_poly.pdbx_seq_one_letter_code
_entity_poly.pdbx_strand_id
1 'polypeptide(L)'
;AAFRPEVKAKLTQAGLLMPTVQMIFRMSNKQVETPDDYRTGKAHPTVFDGKQIDMVKMVNMAHEMTTETLPPFCQIEVVEEDLGKVGRDYFDVGPREKFFDTPCAIARIVKSKSYEKRMVLSAEKSRDLTGKPLTYHWTVLRGDAERITIKPLNKEASRVELVVPYHTRQPIAEGSSMESNRVDIGVFVHNGQFNSPPAFVSLFYLDNESRTYDDQQRILAIDYRADATRNNYVDPLLDTPKDWRDDYHYDADGKLTGWTRTRNDSVQEFTADGKLRIEPGKTVDVRYTTERLPNGKFLLKQDPIEKE
;
A
#
# COMPACT_ATOMS: atom_id res chain seq x y z
N ALA A 1 -19.53 30.20 -6.60
CA ALA A 1 -19.12 29.16 -5.63
C ALA A 1 -20.39 28.47 -5.15
N ALA A 2 -20.50 27.14 -5.26
CA ALA A 2 -21.75 26.43 -5.02
C ALA A 2 -22.12 26.30 -3.53
N PHE A 3 -21.13 26.25 -2.64
CA PHE A 3 -21.38 26.32 -1.19
C PHE A 3 -21.97 27.66 -0.78
N ARG A 4 -22.92 27.63 0.14
CA ARG A 4 -23.38 28.81 0.85
C ARG A 4 -22.22 29.47 1.63
N PRO A 5 -22.16 30.81 1.73
CA PRO A 5 -21.03 31.51 2.33
C PRO A 5 -20.68 31.04 3.76
N GLU A 6 -21.69 30.81 4.60
CA GLU A 6 -21.55 30.35 5.98
C GLU A 6 -20.98 28.93 6.07
N VAL A 7 -21.40 28.06 5.15
CA VAL A 7 -20.89 26.68 5.03
C VAL A 7 -19.43 26.69 4.61
N LYS A 8 -19.10 27.48 3.57
CA LYS A 8 -17.73 27.63 3.09
C LYS A 8 -16.81 28.17 4.19
N ALA A 9 -17.28 29.16 4.96
CA ALA A 9 -16.52 29.71 6.07
C ALA A 9 -16.23 28.66 7.16
N LYS A 10 -17.27 27.93 7.62
CA LYS A 10 -17.12 26.88 8.64
C LYS A 10 -16.19 25.75 8.18
N LEU A 11 -16.33 25.30 6.93
CA LEU A 11 -15.43 24.30 6.33
C LEU A 11 -13.98 24.80 6.20
N THR A 12 -13.77 26.07 5.86
CA THR A 12 -12.43 26.66 5.75
C THR A 12 -11.75 26.73 7.11
N GLN A 13 -12.47 27.23 8.13
CA GLN A 13 -11.97 27.33 9.50
C GLN A 13 -11.60 25.96 10.07
N ALA A 14 -12.37 24.91 9.73
CA ALA A 14 -12.11 23.55 10.16
C ALA A 14 -11.05 22.80 9.33
N GLY A 15 -10.52 23.40 8.25
CA GLY A 15 -9.60 22.73 7.32
C GLY A 15 -10.25 21.64 6.46
N LEU A 16 -11.58 21.65 6.33
CA LEU A 16 -12.36 20.60 5.65
C LEU A 16 -12.96 21.03 4.30
N LEU A 17 -12.69 22.26 3.83
CA LEU A 17 -13.22 22.72 2.54
C LEU A 17 -12.78 21.83 1.38
N MET A 18 -11.48 21.64 1.18
CA MET A 18 -10.98 20.81 0.06
C MET A 18 -11.29 19.33 0.22
N PRO A 19 -11.18 18.71 1.42
CA PRO A 19 -11.68 17.36 1.64
C PRO A 19 -13.15 17.19 1.27
N THR A 20 -14.01 18.15 1.65
CA THR A 20 -15.44 18.13 1.30
C THR A 20 -15.65 18.24 -0.22
N VAL A 21 -14.90 19.09 -0.90
CA VAL A 21 -14.92 19.17 -2.38
C VAL A 21 -14.53 17.83 -2.99
N GLN A 22 -13.50 17.14 -2.48
CA GLN A 22 -13.11 15.82 -2.97
C GLN A 22 -14.21 14.76 -2.76
N MET A 23 -14.88 14.80 -1.61
CA MET A 23 -16.02 13.92 -1.33
C MET A 23 -17.15 14.14 -2.33
N ILE A 24 -17.56 15.39 -2.55
CA ILE A 24 -18.62 15.74 -3.51
C ILE A 24 -18.20 15.33 -4.93
N PHE A 25 -16.97 15.62 -5.34
CA PHE A 25 -16.45 15.27 -6.66
C PHE A 25 -16.56 13.76 -6.93
N ARG A 26 -16.19 12.93 -5.96
CA ARG A 26 -16.29 11.46 -6.04
C ARG A 26 -17.73 10.96 -6.06
N MET A 27 -18.58 11.51 -5.19
CA MET A 27 -20.03 11.23 -5.16
C MET A 27 -20.73 11.63 -6.47
N SER A 28 -20.18 12.61 -7.19
CA SER A 28 -20.74 13.15 -8.43
C SER A 28 -20.27 12.40 -9.67
N ASN A 29 -19.50 11.32 -9.53
CA ASN A 29 -19.22 10.44 -10.65
C ASN A 29 -20.52 9.74 -11.08
N LYS A 30 -20.83 9.72 -12.38
CA LYS A 30 -22.04 9.12 -12.96
C LYS A 30 -22.14 7.62 -12.69
N GLN A 31 -21.02 6.94 -12.47
CA GLN A 31 -20.99 5.53 -12.09
C GLN A 31 -21.40 5.29 -10.63
N VAL A 32 -21.51 6.35 -9.82
CA VAL A 32 -21.98 6.31 -8.44
C VAL A 32 -23.48 6.59 -8.44
N GLU A 33 -24.25 5.52 -8.61
CA GLU A 33 -25.70 5.56 -8.76
C GLU A 33 -26.39 5.58 -7.39
N THR A 34 -25.81 4.87 -6.42
CA THR A 34 -26.32 4.73 -5.06
C THR A 34 -25.35 5.33 -4.02
N PRO A 35 -25.82 5.67 -2.81
CA PRO A 35 -24.94 6.08 -1.71
C PRO A 35 -23.87 5.03 -1.35
N ASP A 36 -24.19 3.74 -1.52
CA ASP A 36 -23.29 2.63 -1.19
C ASP A 36 -22.16 2.49 -2.21
N ASP A 37 -22.37 2.85 -3.47
CA ASP A 37 -21.32 2.88 -4.50
C ASP A 37 -20.14 3.78 -4.10
N TYR A 38 -20.37 4.76 -3.23
CA TYR A 38 -19.31 5.61 -2.69
C TYR A 38 -18.23 4.80 -1.96
N ARG A 39 -18.58 3.69 -1.32
CA ARG A 39 -17.62 2.87 -0.56
C ARG A 39 -17.02 1.74 -1.41
N THR A 40 -17.02 1.91 -2.74
CA THR A 40 -16.52 0.93 -3.70
C THR A 40 -15.52 1.56 -4.65
N GLY A 41 -14.78 0.74 -5.40
CA GLY A 41 -13.86 1.22 -6.44
C GLY A 41 -14.50 2.16 -7.47
N LYS A 42 -15.83 2.12 -7.67
CA LYS A 42 -16.55 2.99 -8.62
C LYS A 42 -16.37 4.49 -8.31
N ALA A 43 -16.44 4.88 -7.04
CA ALA A 43 -16.22 6.27 -6.61
C ALA A 43 -14.74 6.65 -6.46
N HIS A 44 -13.87 5.65 -6.53
CA HIS A 44 -12.43 5.78 -6.31
C HIS A 44 -11.60 5.18 -7.45
N PRO A 45 -11.87 5.55 -8.72
CA PRO A 45 -11.16 4.98 -9.85
C PRO A 45 -9.69 5.38 -9.84
N THR A 46 -8.85 4.58 -10.49
CA THR A 46 -7.41 4.89 -10.68
C THR A 46 -7.23 6.21 -11.41
N VAL A 47 -8.08 6.48 -12.39
CA VAL A 47 -8.09 7.71 -13.20
C VAL A 47 -9.54 8.18 -13.31
N PHE A 48 -9.77 9.48 -13.11
CA PHE A 48 -11.07 10.08 -13.34
C PHE A 48 -11.23 10.45 -14.81
N ASP A 49 -12.31 9.99 -15.44
CA ASP A 49 -12.74 10.49 -16.74
C ASP A 49 -13.64 11.71 -16.53
N GLY A 50 -13.23 12.86 -17.08
CA GLY A 50 -13.99 14.10 -16.97
C GLY A 50 -15.41 14.00 -17.54
N LYS A 51 -15.65 13.10 -18.50
CA LYS A 51 -16.99 12.85 -19.07
C LYS A 51 -17.95 12.19 -18.08
N GLN A 52 -17.41 11.53 -17.06
CA GLN A 52 -18.16 10.86 -16.01
C GLN A 52 -18.50 11.79 -14.84
N ILE A 53 -18.11 13.06 -14.87
CA ILE A 53 -18.46 14.01 -13.82
C ILE A 53 -19.87 14.55 -14.08
N ASP A 54 -20.76 14.42 -13.09
CA ASP A 54 -22.04 15.11 -13.04
C ASP A 54 -21.89 16.46 -12.34
N MET A 55 -21.74 17.52 -13.14
CA MET A 55 -21.58 18.88 -12.63
C MET A 55 -22.82 19.40 -11.89
N VAL A 56 -24.03 18.98 -12.29
CA VAL A 56 -25.26 19.44 -11.67
C VAL A 56 -25.39 18.82 -10.28
N LYS A 57 -25.14 17.51 -10.17
CA LYS A 57 -25.07 16.80 -8.88
C LYS A 57 -24.05 17.44 -7.94
N MET A 58 -22.87 17.79 -8.45
CA MET A 58 -21.82 18.46 -7.66
C MET A 58 -22.27 19.82 -7.10
N VAL A 59 -22.94 20.64 -7.92
CA VAL A 59 -23.44 21.96 -7.48
C VAL A 59 -24.56 21.79 -6.46
N ASN A 60 -25.52 20.89 -6.71
CA ASN A 60 -26.65 20.66 -5.81
C ASN A 60 -26.19 20.15 -4.44
N MET A 61 -25.30 19.15 -4.40
CA MET A 61 -24.75 18.63 -3.14
C MET A 61 -24.05 19.73 -2.32
N ALA A 62 -23.27 20.60 -2.97
CA ALA A 62 -22.60 21.69 -2.29
C ALA A 62 -23.59 22.76 -1.76
N HIS A 63 -24.68 23.00 -2.49
CA HIS A 63 -25.69 23.98 -2.12
C HIS A 63 -26.58 23.51 -0.96
N GLU A 64 -26.94 22.23 -0.96
CA GLU A 64 -27.82 21.60 0.04
C GLU A 64 -27.17 21.48 1.42
N MET A 65 -25.83 21.37 1.50
CA MET A 65 -25.12 21.33 2.78
C MET A 65 -25.43 22.55 3.64
N THR A 66 -25.64 22.32 4.94
CA THR A 66 -25.84 23.33 6.00
C THR A 66 -24.69 23.25 7.01
N THR A 67 -24.59 24.23 7.91
CA THR A 67 -23.61 24.18 9.02
C THR A 67 -23.84 23.02 10.00
N GLU A 68 -25.03 22.43 10.01
CA GLU A 68 -25.44 21.32 10.89
C GLU A 68 -25.35 19.94 10.21
N THR A 69 -24.98 19.95 8.93
CA THR A 69 -24.99 18.77 8.07
C THR A 69 -23.66 18.64 7.31
N LEU A 70 -22.57 19.03 7.96
CA LEU A 70 -21.24 18.92 7.36
C LEU A 70 -20.78 17.46 7.35
N PRO A 71 -19.94 17.05 6.37
CA PRO A 71 -19.38 15.71 6.37
C PRO A 71 -18.39 15.52 7.53
N PRO A 72 -18.27 14.29 8.05
CA PRO A 72 -17.27 13.97 9.05
C PRO A 72 -15.87 13.88 8.43
N PHE A 73 -14.85 13.84 9.28
CA PHE A 73 -13.45 13.68 8.89
C PHE A 73 -12.93 12.31 9.31
N CYS A 74 -12.52 11.51 8.33
CA CYS A 74 -11.85 10.23 8.58
C CYS A 74 -10.36 10.47 8.80
N GLN A 75 -9.86 10.05 9.96
CA GLN A 75 -8.45 10.10 10.30
C GLN A 75 -7.97 8.70 10.65
N ILE A 76 -6.91 8.25 10.00
CA ILE A 76 -6.32 6.92 10.16
C ILE A 76 -4.87 6.99 10.66
N GLU A 77 -4.45 5.93 11.35
CA GLU A 77 -3.06 5.72 11.76
C GLU A 77 -2.69 4.23 11.81
N VAL A 78 -1.40 3.94 11.67
CA VAL A 78 -0.85 2.61 11.93
C VAL A 78 -0.56 2.48 13.42
N VAL A 79 -1.17 1.48 14.05
CA VAL A 79 -0.93 1.11 15.45
C VAL A 79 0.24 0.13 15.54
N GLU A 80 0.26 -0.83 14.63
CA GLU A 80 1.22 -1.92 14.59
C GLU A 80 1.39 -2.37 13.14
N GLU A 81 2.59 -2.76 12.74
CA GLU A 81 2.80 -3.38 11.43
C GLU A 81 4.03 -4.28 11.43
N ASP A 82 3.97 -5.31 10.58
CA ASP A 82 5.10 -6.19 10.37
C ASP A 82 6.03 -5.54 9.33
N LEU A 83 7.28 -5.29 9.72
CA LEU A 83 8.31 -4.69 8.85
C LEU A 83 9.45 -5.68 8.61
N GLY A 84 9.89 -5.75 7.36
CA GLY A 84 11.07 -6.51 6.99
C GLY A 84 12.35 -5.86 7.51
N LYS A 85 13.34 -6.68 7.80
CA LYS A 85 14.71 -6.22 8.06
C LYS A 85 15.51 -6.23 6.76
N VAL A 86 16.11 -5.09 6.43
CA VAL A 86 17.05 -4.96 5.31
C VAL A 86 18.20 -5.95 5.48
N GLY A 87 18.56 -6.65 4.41
CA GLY A 87 19.61 -7.66 4.39
C GLY A 87 19.15 -9.05 4.83
N ARG A 88 17.93 -9.19 5.35
CA ARG A 88 17.37 -10.48 5.80
C ARG A 88 16.06 -10.84 5.10
N ASP A 89 15.11 -9.91 5.14
CA ASP A 89 13.76 -10.10 4.63
C ASP A 89 13.60 -9.49 3.24
N TYR A 90 14.37 -8.46 2.93
CA TYR A 90 14.52 -7.87 1.59
C TYR A 90 15.87 -7.13 1.49
N PHE A 91 16.25 -6.69 0.29
CA PHE A 91 17.55 -6.06 0.03
C PHE A 91 17.38 -4.65 -0.49
N ASP A 92 18.03 -3.68 0.15
CA ASP A 92 17.99 -2.29 -0.27
C ASP A 92 19.07 -1.46 0.45
N VAL A 93 19.25 -0.21 0.05
CA VAL A 93 20.16 0.75 0.71
C VAL A 93 19.66 1.22 2.09
N GLY A 94 18.44 0.85 2.49
CA GLY A 94 17.87 1.21 3.78
C GLY A 94 16.41 0.79 3.96
N PRO A 95 15.81 1.09 5.12
CA PRO A 95 14.45 0.68 5.45
C PRO A 95 13.38 1.49 4.68
N ARG A 96 13.11 1.12 3.42
CA ARG A 96 12.21 1.86 2.50
C ARG A 96 10.83 1.22 2.25
N GLU A 97 10.37 0.32 3.12
CA GLU A 97 8.98 -0.21 3.00
C GLU A 97 7.92 0.83 3.38
N LYS A 98 8.26 1.76 4.28
CA LYS A 98 7.39 2.86 4.67
C LYS A 98 7.60 4.05 3.73
N PHE A 99 6.64 4.29 2.84
CA PHE A 99 6.74 5.43 1.91
C PHE A 99 6.27 6.73 2.58
N PHE A 100 5.07 6.73 3.16
CA PHE A 100 4.60 7.81 4.03
C PHE A 100 3.48 7.34 4.96
N ASP A 101 3.31 8.08 6.06
CA ASP A 101 2.12 8.07 6.90
C ASP A 101 1.62 9.50 7.05
N THR A 102 0.35 9.70 6.72
CA THR A 102 -0.36 10.94 6.96
C THR A 102 -1.71 10.60 7.62
N PRO A 103 -2.39 11.58 8.24
CA PRO A 103 -3.70 11.35 8.85
C PRO A 103 -4.78 10.80 7.90
N CYS A 104 -4.62 10.88 6.58
CA CYS A 104 -5.62 10.45 5.59
C CYS A 104 -5.07 9.49 4.53
N ALA A 105 -3.78 9.20 4.55
CA ALA A 105 -3.13 8.35 3.56
C ALA A 105 -1.92 7.66 4.18
N ILE A 106 -1.91 6.33 4.11
CA ILE A 106 -0.83 5.44 4.53
C ILE A 106 -0.35 4.70 3.28
N ALA A 107 0.94 4.75 2.99
CA ALA A 107 1.50 4.06 1.82
C ALA A 107 2.68 3.16 2.19
N ARG A 108 2.66 1.94 1.65
CA ARG A 108 3.72 0.94 1.81
C ARG A 108 4.21 0.43 0.48
N ILE A 109 5.53 0.26 0.37
CA ILE A 109 6.19 -0.51 -0.68
C ILE A 109 6.48 -1.88 -0.08
N VAL A 110 5.80 -2.92 -0.54
CA VAL A 110 5.93 -4.26 0.02
C VAL A 110 7.16 -4.93 -0.59
N LYS A 111 8.22 -5.05 0.20
CA LYS A 111 9.51 -5.58 -0.25
C LYS A 111 9.88 -6.88 0.45
N SER A 112 9.49 -7.03 1.72
CA SER A 112 9.72 -8.25 2.50
C SER A 112 9.31 -9.49 1.72
N LYS A 113 10.12 -10.54 1.81
CA LYS A 113 9.85 -11.87 1.24
C LYS A 113 8.62 -12.55 1.84
N SER A 114 8.13 -12.10 3.01
CA SER A 114 6.89 -12.61 3.62
C SER A 114 5.75 -12.62 2.60
N TYR A 115 4.94 -13.68 2.62
CA TYR A 115 3.79 -13.77 1.74
C TYR A 115 2.72 -12.73 2.09
N GLU A 116 2.56 -12.39 3.36
CA GLU A 116 1.55 -11.44 3.82
C GLU A 116 2.18 -10.16 4.38
N LYS A 117 1.52 -9.03 4.13
CA LYS A 117 1.72 -7.78 4.85
C LYS A 117 0.56 -7.61 5.83
N ARG A 118 0.88 -7.60 7.12
CA ARG A 118 -0.07 -7.36 8.21
C ARG A 118 0.12 -5.98 8.82
N MET A 119 -0.99 -5.30 9.10
CA MET A 119 -1.03 -4.03 9.83
C MET A 119 -2.25 -3.97 10.74
N VAL A 120 -2.10 -3.40 11.93
CA VAL A 120 -3.22 -2.94 12.77
C VAL A 120 -3.41 -1.45 12.55
N LEU A 121 -4.62 -1.08 12.17
CA LEU A 121 -4.99 0.28 11.81
C LEU A 121 -6.07 0.80 12.74
N SER A 122 -6.01 2.08 13.08
CA SER A 122 -7.06 2.77 13.84
C SER A 122 -7.60 3.96 13.06
N ALA A 123 -8.91 4.12 13.11
CA ALA A 123 -9.65 5.28 12.65
C ALA A 123 -10.28 6.08 13.82
N GLU A 124 -9.92 5.76 15.08
CA GLU A 124 -10.57 6.29 16.29
C GLU A 124 -10.44 7.81 16.43
N LYS A 125 -9.43 8.43 15.81
CA LYS A 125 -9.23 9.89 15.79
C LYS A 125 -10.17 10.62 14.80
N SER A 126 -11.00 9.88 14.06
CA SER A 126 -12.03 10.46 13.20
C SER A 126 -13.05 11.26 14.01
N ARG A 127 -13.62 12.31 13.39
CA ARG A 127 -14.52 13.23 14.11
C ARG A 127 -15.60 13.82 13.21
N ASP A 128 -16.72 14.16 13.81
CA ASP A 128 -17.79 14.95 13.20
C ASP A 128 -17.75 16.39 13.74
N LEU A 129 -17.94 17.39 12.87
CA LEU A 129 -17.91 18.81 13.28
C LEU A 129 -19.10 19.24 14.15
N THR A 130 -20.15 18.42 14.21
CA THR A 130 -21.38 18.66 14.96
C THR A 130 -21.57 17.66 16.10
N GLY A 131 -20.57 16.81 16.36
CA GLY A 131 -20.59 15.82 17.43
C GLY A 131 -21.50 14.62 17.18
N LYS A 132 -21.94 14.38 15.94
CA LYS A 132 -22.76 13.20 15.59
C LYS A 132 -21.96 11.91 15.76
N PRO A 133 -22.60 10.80 16.19
CA PRO A 133 -21.95 9.51 16.28
C PRO A 133 -21.48 9.03 14.90
N LEU A 134 -20.36 8.29 14.88
CA LEU A 134 -19.74 7.79 13.66
C LEU A 134 -19.90 6.28 13.53
N THR A 135 -20.09 5.83 12.29
CA THR A 135 -19.93 4.42 11.88
C THR A 135 -18.71 4.31 10.97
N TYR A 136 -17.97 3.20 11.06
CA TYR A 136 -16.68 3.01 10.42
C TYR A 136 -16.78 1.94 9.33
N HIS A 137 -16.20 2.22 8.17
CA HIS A 137 -16.27 1.35 7.01
C HIS A 137 -14.88 1.20 6.40
N TRP A 138 -14.43 -0.05 6.28
CA TRP A 138 -13.16 -0.44 5.66
C TRP A 138 -13.48 -1.33 4.47
N THR A 139 -12.95 -1.00 3.30
CA THR A 139 -13.35 -1.65 2.05
C THR A 139 -12.16 -1.80 1.12
N VAL A 140 -12.11 -2.92 0.38
CA VAL A 140 -11.14 -3.11 -0.68
C VAL A 140 -11.63 -2.33 -1.90
N LEU A 141 -10.93 -1.26 -2.25
CA LEU A 141 -11.24 -0.45 -3.43
C LEU A 141 -10.54 -0.99 -4.68
N ARG A 142 -9.39 -1.64 -4.49
CA ARG A 142 -8.59 -2.29 -5.52
C ARG A 142 -7.77 -3.41 -4.90
N GLY A 143 -7.65 -4.52 -5.61
CA GLY A 143 -6.99 -5.72 -5.12
C GLY A 143 -7.89 -6.94 -5.30
N ASP A 144 -7.38 -8.09 -4.90
CA ASP A 144 -8.18 -9.31 -4.82
C ASP A 144 -8.89 -9.32 -3.46
N ALA A 145 -10.16 -8.89 -3.46
CA ALA A 145 -10.94 -8.77 -2.24
C ALA A 145 -11.23 -10.14 -1.57
N GLU A 146 -11.21 -11.24 -2.32
CA GLU A 146 -11.44 -12.57 -1.76
C GLU A 146 -10.25 -13.06 -0.92
N ARG A 147 -9.05 -12.55 -1.22
CA ARG A 147 -7.81 -12.90 -0.52
C ARG A 147 -7.42 -11.92 0.59
N ILE A 148 -7.95 -10.70 0.58
CA ILE A 148 -7.63 -9.67 1.58
C ILE A 148 -8.54 -9.83 2.80
N THR A 149 -7.93 -9.89 3.99
CA THR A 149 -8.69 -9.96 5.25
C THR A 149 -8.68 -8.60 5.95
N ILE A 150 -9.87 -8.14 6.34
CA ILE A 150 -10.07 -6.97 7.21
C ILE A 150 -10.89 -7.42 8.42
N LYS A 151 -10.23 -7.53 9.57
CA LYS A 151 -10.84 -8.06 10.80
C LYS A 151 -11.03 -6.93 11.83
N PRO A 152 -12.28 -6.57 12.19
CA PRO A 152 -12.53 -5.66 13.30
C PRO A 152 -11.92 -6.15 14.61
N LEU A 153 -11.27 -5.25 15.35
CA LEU A 153 -10.67 -5.51 16.66
C LEU A 153 -11.49 -4.94 17.82
N ASN A 154 -12.56 -4.20 17.51
CA ASN A 154 -13.55 -3.69 18.46
C ASN A 154 -14.95 -3.71 17.84
N LYS A 155 -15.98 -3.47 18.66
CA LYS A 155 -17.39 -3.55 18.24
C LYS A 155 -17.76 -2.50 17.20
N GLU A 156 -17.15 -1.33 17.30
CA GLU A 156 -17.40 -0.17 16.44
C GLU A 156 -16.71 -0.32 15.07
N ALA A 157 -15.83 -1.32 14.91
CA ALA A 157 -14.92 -1.48 13.79
C ALA A 157 -14.06 -0.23 13.51
N SER A 158 -13.80 0.61 14.52
CA SER A 158 -12.91 1.75 14.41
C SER A 158 -11.43 1.33 14.43
N ARG A 159 -11.13 0.08 14.82
CA ARG A 159 -9.82 -0.55 14.71
C ARG A 159 -9.93 -1.86 13.95
N VAL A 160 -8.98 -2.11 13.04
CA VAL A 160 -8.95 -3.34 12.25
C VAL A 160 -7.54 -3.92 12.16
N GLU A 161 -7.46 -5.23 12.06
CA GLU A 161 -6.30 -5.93 11.52
C GLU A 161 -6.51 -6.14 10.01
N LEU A 162 -5.58 -5.63 9.23
CA LEU A 162 -5.51 -5.77 7.78
C LEU A 162 -4.40 -6.76 7.44
N VAL A 163 -4.75 -7.83 6.73
CA VAL A 163 -3.80 -8.81 6.16
C VAL A 163 -3.97 -8.82 4.65
N VAL A 164 -2.89 -8.47 3.95
CA VAL A 164 -2.84 -8.45 2.48
C VAL A 164 -1.80 -9.46 2.02
N PRO A 165 -2.19 -10.56 1.33
CA PRO A 165 -1.24 -11.50 0.77
C PRO A 165 -0.51 -10.91 -0.44
N TYR A 166 0.53 -11.58 -0.91
CA TYR A 166 1.31 -11.14 -2.06
C TYR A 166 0.40 -10.99 -3.29
N HIS A 167 0.45 -9.80 -3.90
CA HIS A 167 -0.35 -9.43 -5.07
C HIS A 167 0.54 -9.22 -6.29
N THR A 168 0.23 -9.96 -7.36
CA THR A 168 0.79 -9.72 -8.68
C THR A 168 -0.04 -8.66 -9.41
N ARG A 169 0.41 -8.25 -10.60
CA ARG A 169 -0.43 -7.45 -11.49
C ARG A 169 -1.74 -8.17 -11.77
N GLN A 170 -2.81 -7.39 -11.77
CA GLN A 170 -4.14 -7.81 -12.17
C GLN A 170 -4.92 -6.60 -12.71
N PRO A 171 -6.02 -6.82 -13.44
CA PRO A 171 -6.91 -5.75 -13.88
C PRO A 171 -7.31 -4.82 -12.74
N ILE A 172 -7.35 -3.52 -12.99
CA ILE A 172 -7.60 -2.50 -11.95
C ILE A 172 -9.07 -2.42 -11.52
N ALA A 173 -9.93 -3.01 -12.34
CA ALA A 173 -11.36 -3.20 -12.19
C ALA A 173 -11.77 -4.32 -13.15
N GLU A 174 -12.94 -4.93 -12.91
CA GLU A 174 -13.50 -5.92 -13.82
C GLU A 174 -13.57 -5.39 -15.26
N GLY A 175 -13.08 -6.17 -16.21
CA GLY A 175 -13.06 -5.81 -17.63
C GLY A 175 -12.04 -4.72 -18.03
N SER A 176 -11.23 -4.21 -17.11
CA SER A 176 -10.21 -3.22 -17.45
C SER A 176 -9.01 -3.85 -18.17
N SER A 177 -8.52 -3.19 -19.24
CA SER A 177 -7.24 -3.52 -19.86
C SER A 177 -6.04 -2.91 -19.13
N MET A 178 -6.28 -1.95 -18.24
CA MET A 178 -5.24 -1.44 -17.35
C MET A 178 -5.06 -2.45 -16.23
N GLU A 179 -3.80 -2.69 -15.86
CA GLU A 179 -3.43 -3.56 -14.76
C GLU A 179 -2.59 -2.81 -13.72
N SER A 180 -2.56 -3.34 -12.51
CA SER A 180 -1.66 -2.91 -11.46
C SER A 180 -1.50 -3.98 -10.41
N ASN A 181 -0.36 -3.95 -9.73
CA ASN A 181 -0.02 -4.71 -8.53
C ASN A 181 -0.13 -3.85 -7.26
N ARG A 182 -0.96 -2.80 -7.31
CA ARG A 182 -1.33 -1.97 -6.15
C ARG A 182 -2.64 -2.48 -5.54
N VAL A 183 -2.67 -2.53 -4.20
CA VAL A 183 -3.87 -2.74 -3.40
C VAL A 183 -4.24 -1.41 -2.74
N ASP A 184 -5.52 -1.05 -2.76
CA ASP A 184 -6.02 0.16 -2.12
C ASP A 184 -7.19 -0.21 -1.20
N ILE A 185 -7.06 0.12 0.08
CA ILE A 185 -8.13 0.02 1.07
C ILE A 185 -8.68 1.43 1.31
N GLY A 186 -9.99 1.58 1.14
CA GLY A 186 -10.72 2.78 1.49
C GLY A 186 -11.19 2.72 2.93
N VAL A 187 -11.03 3.84 3.64
CA VAL A 187 -11.53 4.02 5.01
C VAL A 187 -12.47 5.21 5.03
N PHE A 188 -13.69 4.98 5.51
CA PHE A 188 -14.76 5.95 5.54
C PHE A 188 -15.41 5.97 6.91
N VAL A 189 -15.74 7.18 7.38
CA VAL A 189 -16.65 7.33 8.52
C VAL A 189 -17.94 7.98 8.06
N HIS A 190 -19.06 7.60 8.67
CA HIS A 190 -20.38 8.12 8.32
C HIS A 190 -21.12 8.62 9.55
N ASN A 191 -21.61 9.86 9.49
CA ASN A 191 -22.24 10.56 10.61
C ASN A 191 -23.77 10.45 10.66
N GLY A 192 -24.33 9.50 9.90
CA GLY A 192 -25.78 9.33 9.72
C GLY A 192 -26.36 10.11 8.53
N GLN A 193 -25.59 11.00 7.91
CA GLN A 193 -26.04 11.80 6.76
C GLN A 193 -25.05 11.84 5.61
N PHE A 194 -23.77 12.03 5.90
CA PHE A 194 -22.70 12.09 4.91
C PHE A 194 -21.61 11.08 5.25
N ASN A 195 -21.06 10.47 4.19
CA ASN A 195 -19.76 9.82 4.28
C ASN A 195 -18.69 10.90 4.46
N SER A 196 -17.57 10.54 5.08
CA SER A 196 -16.38 11.38 5.06
C SER A 196 -15.77 11.41 3.66
N PRO A 197 -14.92 12.40 3.36
CA PRO A 197 -13.86 12.21 2.37
C PRO A 197 -13.09 10.90 2.68
N PRO A 198 -12.62 10.17 1.65
CA PRO A 198 -11.93 8.90 1.87
C PRO A 198 -10.58 9.14 2.53
N ALA A 199 -10.20 8.25 3.45
CA ALA A 199 -8.81 7.99 3.76
C ALA A 199 -8.36 6.70 3.06
N PHE A 200 -7.07 6.57 2.77
CA PHE A 200 -6.53 5.45 1.99
C PHE A 200 -5.40 4.74 2.69
N VAL A 201 -5.38 3.41 2.56
CA VAL A 201 -4.20 2.58 2.84
C VAL A 201 -3.81 1.89 1.53
N SER A 202 -2.66 2.28 0.97
CA SER A 202 -2.18 1.78 -0.31
C SER A 202 -0.93 0.92 -0.13
N LEU A 203 -0.94 -0.26 -0.73
CA LEU A 203 0.18 -1.18 -0.76
C LEU A 203 0.61 -1.38 -2.21
N PHE A 204 1.88 -1.10 -2.51
CA PHE A 204 2.48 -1.35 -3.81
C PHE A 204 3.42 -2.55 -3.71
N TYR A 205 3.13 -3.60 -4.46
CA TYR A 205 4.02 -4.73 -4.62
C TYR A 205 5.03 -4.42 -5.73
N LEU A 206 6.22 -5.01 -5.69
CA LEU A 206 7.23 -4.78 -6.71
C LEU A 206 6.92 -5.62 -7.97
N ASP A 207 7.05 -4.99 -9.14
CA ASP A 207 6.77 -5.61 -10.45
C ASP A 207 8.05 -5.94 -11.23
N ASN A 208 9.18 -5.43 -10.75
CA ASN A 208 10.52 -5.64 -11.29
C ASN A 208 11.18 -6.92 -10.73
N GLU A 209 10.40 -7.79 -10.08
CA GLU A 209 10.84 -9.07 -9.53
C GLU A 209 9.77 -10.14 -9.75
N SER A 210 10.18 -11.40 -9.69
CA SER A 210 9.25 -12.53 -9.67
C SER A 210 9.48 -13.36 -8.41
N ARG A 211 8.39 -13.77 -7.78
CA ARG A 211 8.42 -14.54 -6.54
C ARG A 211 7.71 -15.87 -6.73
N THR A 212 8.26 -16.91 -6.13
CA THR A 212 7.62 -18.23 -6.04
C THR A 212 7.48 -18.57 -4.58
N TYR A 213 6.29 -19.02 -4.19
CA TYR A 213 5.98 -19.50 -2.84
C TYR A 213 5.54 -20.96 -2.94
N ASP A 214 5.74 -21.73 -1.87
CA ASP A 214 5.19 -23.07 -1.77
C ASP A 214 3.72 -23.07 -1.29
N ASP A 215 3.15 -24.27 -1.13
CA ASP A 215 1.76 -24.46 -0.68
C ASP A 215 1.52 -23.97 0.76
N GLN A 216 2.58 -23.83 1.55
CA GLN A 216 2.54 -23.24 2.90
C GLN A 216 2.88 -21.74 2.89
N GLN A 217 2.91 -21.12 1.70
CA GLN A 217 3.19 -19.70 1.50
C GLN A 217 4.59 -19.28 1.98
N ARG A 218 5.55 -20.21 2.05
CA ARG A 218 6.96 -19.91 2.30
C ARG A 218 7.63 -19.52 0.99
N ILE A 219 8.49 -18.50 1.04
CA ILE A 219 9.20 -18.04 -0.15
C ILE A 219 10.19 -19.12 -0.62
N LEU A 220 10.10 -19.54 -1.88
CA LEU A 220 11.05 -20.47 -2.48
C LEU A 220 12.12 -19.73 -3.27
N ALA A 221 11.72 -18.71 -4.04
CA ALA A 221 12.66 -17.95 -4.85
C ALA A 221 12.19 -16.51 -5.09
N ILE A 222 13.15 -15.59 -5.18
CA ILE A 222 12.95 -14.25 -5.73
C ILE A 222 13.96 -14.03 -6.85
N ASP A 223 13.48 -13.84 -8.07
CA ASP A 223 14.31 -13.46 -9.20
C ASP A 223 14.17 -11.97 -9.48
N TYR A 224 15.19 -11.20 -9.12
CA TYR A 224 15.25 -9.76 -9.35
C TYR A 224 15.69 -9.39 -10.76
N ARG A 225 16.07 -10.38 -11.58
CA ARG A 225 16.42 -10.19 -13.00
C ARG A 225 15.19 -10.25 -13.90
N ALA A 226 14.03 -10.62 -13.35
CA ALA A 226 12.79 -10.81 -14.10
C ALA A 226 12.39 -9.57 -14.92
N ASP A 227 12.73 -8.37 -14.46
CA ASP A 227 12.49 -7.11 -15.19
C ASP A 227 13.14 -7.08 -16.59
N ALA A 228 14.29 -7.73 -16.78
CA ALA A 228 14.95 -7.78 -18.10
C ALA A 228 14.09 -8.44 -19.18
N THR A 229 13.08 -9.23 -18.79
CA THR A 229 12.16 -9.91 -19.70
C THR A 229 10.76 -9.28 -19.75
N ARG A 230 10.33 -8.61 -18.68
CA ARG A 230 8.99 -8.02 -18.54
C ARG A 230 8.94 -6.52 -18.86
N ASN A 231 10.06 -5.82 -18.73
CA ASN A 231 10.20 -4.38 -18.95
C ASN A 231 9.18 -3.55 -18.12
N ASN A 232 8.88 -4.00 -16.90
CA ASN A 232 7.96 -3.33 -16.00
C ASN A 232 8.72 -2.34 -15.13
N TYR A 233 8.63 -1.05 -15.47
CA TYR A 233 9.34 0.00 -14.75
C TYR A 233 8.86 0.13 -13.30
N VAL A 234 9.81 0.02 -12.37
CA VAL A 234 9.66 0.48 -10.99
C VAL A 234 10.64 1.62 -10.77
N ASP A 235 10.15 2.73 -10.21
CA ASP A 235 10.99 3.89 -9.98
C ASP A 235 12.11 3.57 -8.98
N PRO A 236 13.39 3.91 -9.26
CA PRO A 236 14.51 3.69 -8.34
C PRO A 236 14.34 4.31 -6.95
N LEU A 237 13.50 5.35 -6.82
CA LEU A 237 13.11 5.91 -5.53
C LEU A 237 12.32 4.91 -4.68
N LEU A 238 11.51 4.07 -5.32
CA LEU A 238 10.71 3.03 -4.68
C LEU A 238 11.52 1.75 -4.45
N ASP A 239 12.35 1.32 -5.41
CA ASP A 239 13.25 0.17 -5.25
C ASP A 239 14.57 0.31 -6.00
N THR A 240 15.69 0.04 -5.32
CA THR A 240 17.00 0.03 -5.99
C THR A 240 17.11 -1.26 -6.79
N PRO A 241 17.32 -1.20 -8.12
CA PRO A 241 17.40 -2.39 -8.97
C PRO A 241 18.46 -3.38 -8.51
N LYS A 242 18.23 -4.68 -8.78
CA LYS A 242 19.12 -5.79 -8.41
C LYS A 242 19.26 -6.70 -9.63
N ASP A 243 20.34 -7.46 -9.70
CA ASP A 243 20.68 -8.28 -10.87
C ASP A 243 20.96 -9.75 -10.50
N TRP A 244 20.37 -10.24 -9.42
CA TRP A 244 20.55 -11.61 -8.94
C TRP A 244 19.22 -12.33 -8.73
N ARG A 245 19.34 -13.63 -8.47
CA ARG A 245 18.26 -14.48 -7.97
C ARG A 245 18.64 -15.04 -6.61
N ASP A 246 17.67 -15.13 -5.72
CA ASP A 246 17.79 -15.83 -4.44
C ASP A 246 16.88 -17.06 -4.43
N ASP A 247 17.43 -18.21 -4.08
CA ASP A 247 16.70 -19.47 -3.85
C ASP A 247 16.83 -19.84 -2.36
N TYR A 248 15.69 -19.91 -1.65
CA TYR A 248 15.61 -20.03 -0.20
C TYR A 248 15.54 -21.48 0.27
N HIS A 249 16.23 -21.75 1.39
CA HIS A 249 16.39 -23.11 1.93
C HIS A 249 15.72 -23.27 3.28
N TYR A 250 15.09 -24.43 3.48
CA TYR A 250 14.38 -24.79 4.69
C TYR A 250 14.84 -26.15 5.20
N ASP A 251 14.83 -26.35 6.51
CA ASP A 251 15.00 -27.67 7.10
C ASP A 251 13.69 -28.50 7.05
N ALA A 252 13.74 -29.73 7.57
CA ALA A 252 12.61 -30.64 7.59
C ALA A 252 11.43 -30.13 8.44
N ASP A 253 11.69 -29.28 9.43
CA ASP A 253 10.67 -28.64 10.28
C ASP A 253 10.11 -27.36 9.61
N GLY A 254 10.62 -27.02 8.44
CA GLY A 254 10.17 -25.87 7.66
C GLY A 254 10.74 -24.53 8.14
N LYS A 255 11.79 -24.54 8.94
CA LYS A 255 12.49 -23.34 9.37
C LYS A 255 13.52 -22.91 8.32
N LEU A 256 13.55 -21.61 8.03
CA LEU A 256 14.52 -21.03 7.09
C LEU A 256 15.95 -21.25 7.61
N THR A 257 16.81 -21.83 6.78
CA THR A 257 18.23 -22.07 7.09
C THR A 257 19.17 -21.10 6.36
N GLY A 258 18.72 -20.52 5.24
CA GLY A 258 19.50 -19.61 4.43
C GLY A 258 18.92 -19.40 3.03
N TRP A 259 19.74 -18.87 2.13
CA TRP A 259 19.45 -18.84 0.70
C TRP A 259 20.75 -18.87 -0.11
N THR A 260 20.65 -19.39 -1.33
CA THR A 260 21.70 -19.28 -2.35
C THR A 260 21.38 -18.07 -3.23
N ARG A 261 22.36 -17.19 -3.41
CA ARG A 261 22.30 -16.07 -4.36
C ARG A 261 23.11 -16.40 -5.60
N THR A 262 22.49 -16.30 -6.77
CA THR A 262 23.16 -16.43 -8.06
C THR A 262 23.19 -15.10 -8.79
N ARG A 263 24.39 -14.63 -9.13
CA ARG A 263 24.63 -13.41 -9.94
C ARG A 263 25.65 -13.74 -11.02
N ASN A 264 25.21 -13.77 -12.28
CA ASN A 264 26.01 -14.29 -13.40
C ASN A 264 26.55 -15.69 -13.06
N ASP A 265 27.86 -15.91 -13.15
CA ASP A 265 28.51 -17.17 -12.80
C ASP A 265 28.87 -17.29 -11.30
N SER A 266 28.57 -16.27 -10.49
CA SER A 266 28.86 -16.28 -9.06
C SER A 266 27.70 -16.86 -8.26
N VAL A 267 28.04 -17.75 -7.32
CA VAL A 267 27.13 -18.38 -6.37
C VAL A 267 27.60 -18.06 -4.97
N GLN A 268 26.70 -17.53 -4.14
CA GLN A 268 26.98 -17.12 -2.76
C GLN A 268 25.95 -17.73 -1.82
N GLU A 269 26.39 -18.17 -0.65
CA GLU A 269 25.52 -18.76 0.37
C GLU A 269 25.30 -17.79 1.52
N PHE A 270 24.05 -17.66 1.95
CA PHE A 270 23.66 -16.81 3.06
C PHE A 270 23.05 -17.62 4.20
N THR A 271 23.23 -17.14 5.42
CA THR A 271 22.51 -17.64 6.60
C THR A 271 21.10 -17.08 6.67
N ALA A 272 20.21 -17.70 7.45
CA ALA A 272 18.85 -17.21 7.66
C ALA A 272 18.75 -15.78 8.25
N ASP A 273 19.79 -15.34 8.97
CA ASP A 273 19.90 -13.98 9.52
C ASP A 273 20.54 -12.96 8.55
N GLY A 274 20.97 -13.40 7.36
CA GLY A 274 21.43 -12.53 6.28
C GLY A 274 22.92 -12.25 6.24
N LYS A 275 23.73 -13.12 6.84
CA LYS A 275 25.19 -13.06 6.76
C LYS A 275 25.68 -13.88 5.57
N LEU A 276 26.69 -13.38 4.87
CA LEU A 276 27.35 -14.10 3.78
C LEU A 276 28.29 -15.15 4.36
N ARG A 277 28.22 -16.39 3.88
CA ARG A 277 29.17 -17.46 4.18
C ARG A 277 30.38 -17.32 3.25
N ILE A 278 31.55 -17.15 3.83
CA ILE A 278 32.81 -17.00 3.06
C ILE A 278 33.68 -18.25 3.13
N GLU A 279 33.63 -18.99 4.24
CA GLU A 279 34.35 -20.24 4.47
C GLU A 279 33.49 -21.14 5.39
N PRO A 280 33.76 -22.45 5.48
CA PRO A 280 33.10 -23.32 6.45
C PRO A 280 33.18 -22.75 7.88
N GLY A 281 32.03 -22.45 8.48
CA GLY A 281 31.94 -21.89 9.83
C GLY A 281 32.20 -20.38 9.96
N LYS A 282 32.56 -19.68 8.86
CA LYS A 282 32.87 -18.24 8.88
C LYS A 282 31.83 -17.44 8.08
N THR A 283 31.28 -16.43 8.73
CA THR A 283 30.24 -15.56 8.14
C THR A 283 30.56 -14.09 8.37
N VAL A 284 30.17 -13.23 7.44
CA VAL A 284 30.36 -11.78 7.52
C VAL A 284 29.04 -11.03 7.28
N ASP A 285 28.91 -9.86 7.88
CA ASP A 285 27.80 -8.96 7.59
C ASP A 285 27.94 -8.38 6.18
N VAL A 286 26.82 -7.95 5.61
CA VAL A 286 26.78 -7.43 4.25
C VAL A 286 26.16 -6.04 4.24
N ARG A 287 26.85 -5.10 3.60
CA ARG A 287 26.36 -3.74 3.35
C ARG A 287 25.79 -3.66 1.94
N TYR A 288 24.68 -2.95 1.81
CA TYR A 288 24.05 -2.66 0.53
C TYR A 288 24.17 -1.17 0.23
N THR A 289 24.73 -0.82 -0.92
CA THR A 289 24.91 0.57 -1.39
C THR A 289 24.42 0.70 -2.83
N THR A 290 24.29 1.92 -3.35
CA THR A 290 23.99 2.12 -4.78
C THR A 290 25.28 2.30 -5.57
N GLU A 291 25.37 1.61 -6.70
CA GLU A 291 26.37 1.86 -7.73
C GLU A 291 25.70 2.49 -8.96
N ARG A 292 26.33 3.54 -9.51
CA ARG A 292 25.89 4.14 -10.78
C ARG A 292 26.63 3.49 -11.93
N LEU A 293 25.91 2.81 -12.79
CA LEU A 293 26.44 2.17 -14.00
C LEU A 293 26.79 3.22 -15.08
N PRO A 294 27.69 2.89 -16.04
CA PRO A 294 28.07 3.80 -17.12
C PRO A 294 26.89 4.31 -17.98
N ASN A 295 25.82 3.52 -18.09
CA ASN A 295 24.58 3.89 -18.79
C ASN A 295 23.67 4.82 -17.96
N GLY A 296 24.12 5.29 -16.80
CA GLY A 296 23.39 6.18 -15.91
C GLY A 296 22.37 5.51 -14.99
N LYS A 297 22.14 4.20 -15.12
CA LYS A 297 21.26 3.43 -14.22
C LYS A 297 21.93 3.20 -12.86
N PHE A 298 21.12 2.99 -11.83
CA PHE A 298 21.58 2.59 -10.51
C PHE A 298 21.33 1.10 -10.28
N LEU A 299 22.26 0.44 -9.61
CA LEU A 299 22.16 -0.95 -9.19
C LEU A 299 22.51 -1.08 -7.71
N LEU A 300 21.91 -2.04 -7.02
CA LEU A 300 22.21 -2.35 -5.64
C LEU A 300 23.54 -3.12 -5.60
N LYS A 301 24.57 -2.46 -5.08
CA LYS A 301 25.86 -3.06 -4.79
C LYS A 301 25.82 -3.75 -3.44
N GLN A 302 26.48 -4.90 -3.37
CA GLN A 302 26.61 -5.72 -2.18
C GLN A 302 28.08 -5.82 -1.81
N ASP A 303 28.44 -5.42 -0.59
CA ASP A 303 29.82 -5.42 -0.10
C ASP A 303 29.90 -6.17 1.25
N PRO A 304 30.75 -7.21 1.37
CA PRO A 304 31.05 -7.82 2.66
C PRO A 304 31.69 -6.81 3.61
N ILE A 305 31.27 -6.80 4.87
CA ILE A 305 31.90 -6.03 5.94
C ILE A 305 32.95 -6.94 6.59
N GLU A 306 34.17 -6.89 6.09
CA GLU A 306 35.31 -7.45 6.82
C GLU A 306 35.54 -6.58 8.05
N LYS A 307 35.49 -7.18 9.24
CA LYS A 307 35.92 -6.47 10.46
C LYS A 307 37.43 -6.35 10.40
N GLU A 308 37.94 -5.13 10.33
CA GLU A 308 39.34 -4.80 10.68
C GLU A 308 39.67 -5.26 12.10
#